data_AF-A0A343URX8-F1
#
_entry.id   AF-A0A343URX8-F1
#
_cell.length_a   1.000
_cell.length_b   1.000
_cell.length_c   1.000
_cell.angle_alpha   90.00
_cell.angle_beta   90.00
_cell.angle_gamma   90.00
#
_symmetry.space_group_name_H-M   'P 1'
#
loop_
_entity.id
_entity.type
_entity.pdbx_description
1 polymer ?
#
loop_
_entity_poly.entity_id
_entity_poly.type
_entity_poly.pdbx_seq_one_letter_code
_entity_poly.pdbx_strand_id
1 'polypeptide(L)'
;MISESAFKTELEKFCNPHSPDYLGDPQTRTIAIQRANQGWVNALYECAKNISPVSTNANAAKAAFLGIVGIEVMTLEILQHAVSQFALTLGQGMSGYNSTPPPALLILSSSATDYDSNCSQIASKVCNWLRTGQSMLLVPPNTIEPWL
;
A
#
# COMPACT_ATOMS: atom_id res chain seq x y z
N MET A 1 -10.83 -5.28 6.25
CA MET A 1 -10.68 -3.87 6.62
C MET A 1 -9.30 -3.34 6.28
N ILE A 2 -9.25 -2.32 5.43
CA ILE A 2 -8.13 -1.47 5.05
C ILE A 2 -7.77 -0.61 6.26
N SER A 3 -6.59 -0.85 6.84
CA SER A 3 -6.13 -0.26 8.10
C SER A 3 -5.08 0.84 7.90
N GLU A 4 -5.51 2.10 8.04
CA GLU A 4 -4.61 3.27 8.00
C GLU A 4 -3.57 3.24 9.12
N SER A 5 -3.94 2.79 10.32
CA SER A 5 -3.01 2.72 11.44
C SER A 5 -1.94 1.66 11.22
N ALA A 6 -2.29 0.52 10.62
CA ALA A 6 -1.30 -0.51 10.26
C ALA A 6 -0.35 0.00 9.17
N PHE A 7 -0.86 0.71 8.17
CA PHE A 7 -0.02 1.37 7.15
C PHE A 7 0.97 2.35 7.79
N LYS A 8 0.46 3.26 8.64
CA LYS A 8 1.26 4.27 9.33
C LYS A 8 2.37 3.61 10.16
N THR A 9 2.04 2.60 10.96
CA THR A 9 2.99 1.89 11.82
C THR A 9 4.17 1.34 11.02
N GLU A 10 3.91 0.72 9.86
CA GLU A 10 4.98 0.22 8.99
C GLU A 10 5.77 1.32 8.29
N LEU A 11 5.13 2.44 7.92
CA LEU A 11 5.84 3.60 7.39
C LEU A 11 6.84 4.17 8.42
N GLU A 12 6.39 4.33 9.66
CA GLU A 12 7.15 4.97 10.73
C GLU A 12 8.50 4.31 10.98
N LYS A 13 8.58 2.99 10.79
CA LYS A 13 9.81 2.19 10.90
C LYS A 13 10.98 2.72 10.07
N PHE A 14 10.71 3.43 8.98
CA PHE A 14 11.73 3.98 8.09
C PHE A 14 11.55 5.47 7.76
N CYS A 15 10.38 6.07 8.05
CA CYS A 15 10.09 7.48 7.79
C CYS A 15 10.22 8.39 9.02
N ASN A 16 10.11 7.88 10.25
CA ASN A 16 9.97 8.70 11.45
C ASN A 16 11.02 8.36 12.51
N PRO A 17 12.12 9.13 12.63
CA PRO A 17 13.18 8.87 13.60
C PRO A 17 12.74 9.04 15.07
N HIS A 18 11.58 9.64 15.32
CA HIS A 18 11.01 9.79 16.67
C HIS A 18 10.03 8.67 17.02
N SER A 19 9.72 7.76 16.09
CA SER A 19 8.86 6.61 16.38
C SER A 19 9.61 5.58 17.24
N PRO A 20 8.94 4.96 18.24
CA PRO A 20 9.52 3.82 18.97
C PRO A 20 9.83 2.62 18.07
N ASP A 21 9.19 2.52 16.91
CA ASP A 21 9.37 1.43 15.95
C ASP A 21 10.46 1.73 14.90
N TYR A 22 11.11 2.90 14.97
CA TYR A 22 12.13 3.30 14.01
C TYR A 22 13.32 2.34 13.98
N LEU A 23 13.67 1.83 12.80
CA LEU A 23 14.73 0.82 12.63
C LEU A 23 16.15 1.41 12.52
N GLY A 24 16.29 2.71 12.82
CA GLY A 24 17.55 3.44 12.74
C GLY A 24 17.96 3.80 11.31
N ASP A 25 18.91 4.74 11.23
CA ASP A 25 19.44 5.21 9.95
C ASP A 25 20.25 4.11 9.22
N PRO A 26 20.00 3.91 7.92
CA PRO A 26 20.80 3.01 7.11
C PRO A 26 22.22 3.57 6.91
N GLN A 27 23.22 2.69 7.05
CA GLN A 27 24.65 3.07 6.93
C GLN A 27 25.10 3.31 5.48
N THR A 28 24.35 2.81 4.50
CA THR A 28 24.67 2.96 3.07
C THR A 28 23.42 3.28 2.27
N ARG A 29 23.63 3.94 1.12
CA ARG A 29 22.54 4.27 0.18
C ARG A 29 21.77 3.03 -0.29
N THR A 30 22.46 1.93 -0.58
CA THR A 30 21.84 0.68 -1.02
C THR A 30 20.91 0.11 0.06
N ILE A 31 21.36 0.10 1.32
CA ILE A 31 20.52 -0.35 2.44
C ILE A 31 19.33 0.60 2.64
N ALA A 32 19.52 1.91 2.44
CA ALA A 32 18.44 2.89 2.54
C ALA A 32 17.34 2.64 1.50
N ILE A 33 17.71 2.43 0.24
CA ILE A 33 16.78 2.12 -0.86
C ILE A 33 16.03 0.82 -0.57
N GLN A 34 16.76 -0.24 -0.20
CA GLN A 34 16.17 -1.52 0.13
C GLN A 34 15.16 -1.40 1.29
N ARG A 35 15.54 -0.75 2.40
CA ARG A 35 14.64 -0.53 3.54
C ARG A 35 13.40 0.27 3.17
N ALA A 36 13.54 1.32 2.36
CA ALA A 36 12.39 2.09 1.89
C ALA A 36 11.45 1.23 1.02
N ASN A 37 11.99 0.46 0.07
CA ASN A 37 11.20 -0.41 -0.80
C ASN A 37 10.47 -1.50 0.01
N GLN A 38 11.16 -2.13 0.96
CA GLN A 38 10.56 -3.11 1.89
C GLN A 38 9.52 -2.47 2.82
N GLY A 39 9.80 -1.27 3.33
CA GLY A 39 8.90 -0.56 4.23
C GLY A 39 7.58 -0.20 3.55
N TRP A 40 7.63 0.35 2.34
CA TRP A 40 6.44 0.65 1.54
C TRP A 40 5.59 -0.59 1.25
N VAL A 41 6.20 -1.69 0.81
CA VAL A 41 5.44 -2.90 0.49
C VAL A 41 4.86 -3.57 1.73
N ASN A 42 5.56 -3.50 2.88
CA ASN A 42 5.05 -4.00 4.14
C ASN A 42 3.87 -3.14 4.62
N ALA A 43 3.95 -1.81 4.50
CA ALA A 43 2.84 -0.92 4.84
C ALA A 43 1.59 -1.22 4.01
N LEU A 44 1.73 -1.40 2.69
CA LEU A 44 0.62 -1.78 1.81
C LEU A 44 0.02 -3.13 2.20
N TYR A 45 0.88 -4.13 2.46
CA TYR A 45 0.45 -5.45 2.88
C TYR A 45 -0.31 -5.39 4.21
N GLU A 46 0.25 -4.74 5.23
CA GLU A 46 -0.38 -4.64 6.55
C GLU A 46 -1.68 -3.82 6.52
N CYS A 47 -1.76 -2.79 5.68
CA CYS A 47 -3.02 -2.06 5.44
C CYS A 47 -4.09 -2.98 4.83
N ALA A 48 -3.74 -3.84 3.87
CA ALA A 48 -4.71 -4.54 3.03
C ALA A 48 -4.83 -6.06 3.24
N LYS A 49 -4.02 -6.69 4.10
CA LYS A 49 -4.01 -8.17 4.27
C LYS A 49 -5.36 -8.75 4.74
N ASN A 50 -6.15 -7.94 5.44
CA ASN A 50 -7.47 -8.31 5.94
C ASN A 50 -8.59 -7.67 5.14
N ILE A 51 -8.33 -7.16 3.93
CA ILE A 51 -9.33 -6.54 3.04
C ILE A 51 -10.57 -7.44 2.88
N SER A 52 -11.74 -6.84 2.78
CA SER A 52 -12.97 -7.54 2.43
C SER A 52 -13.44 -7.09 1.04
N PRO A 53 -13.70 -8.03 0.11
CA PRO A 53 -13.51 -9.48 0.22
C PRO A 53 -12.04 -9.90 0.41
N VAL A 54 -11.80 -11.02 1.12
CA VAL A 54 -10.44 -11.50 1.40
C VAL A 54 -9.72 -11.87 0.10
N SER A 55 -8.53 -11.33 -0.09
CA SER A 55 -7.66 -11.66 -1.22
C SER A 55 -6.68 -12.76 -0.87
N THR A 56 -6.64 -13.83 -1.67
CA THR A 56 -5.59 -14.87 -1.58
C THR A 56 -4.25 -14.41 -2.16
N ASN A 57 -4.22 -13.27 -2.86
CA ASN A 57 -3.04 -12.76 -3.56
C ASN A 57 -2.29 -11.66 -2.80
N ALA A 58 -2.60 -11.41 -1.53
CA ALA A 58 -1.93 -10.33 -0.77
C ALA A 58 -0.39 -10.47 -0.77
N ASN A 59 0.15 -11.69 -0.66
CA ASN A 59 1.59 -11.92 -0.77
C ASN A 59 2.12 -11.78 -2.20
N ALA A 60 1.36 -12.22 -3.21
CA ALA A 60 1.71 -12.03 -4.61
C ALA A 60 1.74 -10.55 -4.99
N ALA A 61 0.84 -9.73 -4.41
CA ALA A 61 0.82 -8.29 -4.57
C ALA A 61 2.10 -7.63 -4.04
N LYS A 62 2.68 -8.14 -2.93
CA LYS A 62 4.00 -7.70 -2.45
C LYS A 62 5.09 -7.94 -3.50
N ALA A 63 5.11 -9.14 -4.08
CA ALA A 63 6.09 -9.49 -5.10
C ALA A 63 5.93 -8.63 -6.36
N ALA A 64 4.69 -8.38 -6.79
CA ALA A 64 4.39 -7.50 -7.92
C ALA A 64 4.89 -6.07 -7.67
N PHE A 65 4.63 -5.52 -6.48
CA PHE A 65 5.17 -4.21 -6.09
C PHE A 65 6.69 -4.18 -6.20
N LEU A 66 7.38 -5.11 -5.51
CA LEU A 66 8.84 -5.16 -5.47
C LEU A 66 9.46 -5.39 -6.87
N GLY A 67 8.78 -6.13 -7.74
CA GLY A 67 9.21 -6.33 -9.12
C GLY A 67 9.22 -5.04 -9.95
N ILE A 68 8.32 -4.09 -9.66
CA ILE A 68 8.31 -2.78 -10.33
C ILE A 68 9.36 -1.85 -9.74
N VAL A 69 9.52 -1.80 -8.42
CA VAL A 69 10.50 -0.88 -7.81
C VAL A 69 11.94 -1.30 -8.09
N GLY A 70 12.19 -2.61 -8.12
CA GLY A 70 13.54 -3.15 -8.29
C GLY A 70 14.50 -2.67 -7.21
N ILE A 71 15.70 -2.28 -7.63
CA ILE A 71 16.81 -1.82 -6.77
C ILE A 71 17.09 -0.32 -6.89
N GLU A 72 16.27 0.41 -7.65
CA GLU A 72 16.49 1.82 -7.96
C GLU A 72 15.91 2.74 -6.88
N VAL A 73 16.34 4.01 -6.89
CA VAL A 73 15.70 5.03 -6.06
C VAL A 73 14.24 5.18 -6.50
N MET A 74 13.32 5.01 -5.54
CA MET A 74 11.90 5.11 -5.79
C MET A 74 11.50 6.56 -6.09
N THR A 75 11.22 6.86 -7.37
CA THR A 75 10.57 8.11 -7.78
C THR A 75 9.06 8.02 -7.52
N LEU A 76 8.37 9.17 -7.55
CA LEU A 76 6.92 9.20 -7.40
C LEU A 76 6.20 8.37 -8.49
N GLU A 77 6.70 8.44 -9.73
CA GLU A 77 6.14 7.67 -10.85
C GLU A 77 6.30 6.14 -10.64
N ILE A 78 7.49 5.71 -10.21
CA ILE A 78 7.74 4.29 -9.90
C ILE A 78 6.84 3.84 -8.74
N LEU A 79 6.71 4.66 -7.69
CA LEU A 79 5.84 4.35 -6.55
C LEU A 79 4.38 4.23 -6.99
N GLN A 80 3.87 5.17 -7.79
CA GLN A 80 2.50 5.14 -8.30
C GLN A 80 2.24 3.87 -9.13
N HIS A 81 3.17 3.52 -10.02
CA HIS A 81 3.05 2.31 -10.81
C HIS A 81 3.09 1.05 -9.92
N ALA A 82 4.03 0.98 -8.97
CA ALA A 82 4.16 -0.17 -8.07
C ALA A 82 2.93 -0.36 -7.16
N VAL A 83 2.39 0.73 -6.60
CA VAL A 83 1.16 0.70 -5.79
C VAL A 83 -0.05 0.28 -6.64
N SER A 84 -0.13 0.74 -7.90
CA SER A 84 -1.19 0.33 -8.82
C SER A 84 -1.13 -1.16 -9.15
N GLN A 85 0.08 -1.69 -9.40
CA GLN A 85 0.28 -3.12 -9.63
C GLN A 85 0.00 -3.96 -8.38
N PHE A 86 0.33 -3.45 -7.19
CA PHE A 86 -0.07 -4.07 -5.92
C PHE A 86 -1.60 -4.19 -5.85
N ALA A 87 -2.33 -3.09 -6.06
CA ALA A 87 -3.79 -3.07 -5.97
C ALA A 87 -4.45 -3.98 -7.02
N LEU A 88 -3.97 -3.98 -8.25
CA LEU A 88 -4.44 -4.89 -9.30
C LEU A 88 -4.27 -6.36 -8.90
N THR A 89 -3.08 -6.74 -8.46
CA THR A 89 -2.77 -8.12 -8.05
C THR A 89 -3.59 -8.53 -6.83
N LEU A 90 -3.80 -7.61 -5.88
CA LEU A 90 -4.65 -7.82 -4.71
C LEU A 90 -6.11 -8.09 -5.13
N GLY A 91 -6.68 -7.25 -6.00
CA GLY A 91 -8.06 -7.39 -6.48
C GLY A 91 -8.29 -8.72 -7.20
N GLN A 92 -7.34 -9.15 -8.04
CA GLN A 92 -7.39 -10.44 -8.75
C GLN A 92 -7.47 -11.66 -7.82
N GLY A 93 -7.07 -11.52 -6.55
CA GLY A 93 -7.12 -12.60 -5.56
C GLY A 93 -8.43 -12.69 -4.76
N MET A 94 -9.40 -11.82 -5.00
CA MET A 94 -10.67 -11.82 -4.26
C MET A 94 -11.63 -12.90 -4.78
N SER A 95 -11.62 -14.05 -4.11
CA SER A 95 -12.41 -15.22 -4.55
C SER A 95 -13.91 -14.95 -4.47
N GLY A 96 -14.65 -15.34 -5.52
CA GLY A 96 -16.11 -15.16 -5.61
C GLY A 96 -16.54 -13.78 -6.11
N TYR A 97 -15.59 -12.88 -6.40
CA TYR A 97 -15.86 -11.52 -6.87
C TYR A 97 -15.12 -11.24 -8.19
N ASN A 98 -15.72 -10.40 -9.02
CA ASN A 98 -15.00 -9.67 -10.06
C ASN A 98 -14.52 -8.34 -9.48
N SER A 99 -13.21 -8.17 -9.33
CA SER A 99 -12.63 -7.00 -8.67
C SER A 99 -12.10 -5.99 -9.65
N THR A 100 -12.47 -4.73 -9.43
CA THR A 100 -11.98 -3.57 -10.16
C THR A 100 -11.06 -2.78 -9.23
N PRO A 101 -9.74 -2.72 -9.51
CA PRO A 101 -8.83 -1.91 -8.69
C PRO A 101 -9.17 -0.42 -8.79
N PRO A 102 -8.65 0.41 -7.86
CA PRO A 102 -8.76 1.86 -7.92
C PRO A 102 -8.42 2.40 -9.33
N PRO A 103 -9.35 3.11 -9.99
CA PRO A 103 -9.17 3.53 -11.39
C PRO A 103 -8.39 4.84 -11.55
N ALA A 104 -8.28 5.64 -10.49
CA ALA A 104 -7.59 6.92 -10.49
C ALA A 104 -6.11 6.77 -10.16
N LEU A 105 -5.27 7.72 -10.60
CA LEU A 105 -3.88 7.79 -10.14
C LEU A 105 -3.81 8.15 -8.65
N LEU A 106 -2.88 7.51 -7.93
CA LEU A 106 -2.57 7.88 -6.54
C LEU A 106 -1.79 9.19 -6.51
N ILE A 107 -2.40 10.26 -6.01
CA ILE A 107 -1.72 11.55 -5.86
C ILE A 107 -1.17 11.65 -4.43
N LEU A 108 0.16 11.58 -4.30
CA LEU A 108 0.85 11.82 -3.04
C LEU A 108 1.38 13.25 -3.02
N SER A 109 0.94 13.98 -2.02
CA SER A 109 1.47 15.29 -1.65
C SER A 109 1.38 15.38 -0.14
N SER A 110 2.21 16.21 0.49
CA SER A 110 2.13 16.44 1.93
C SER A 110 2.44 17.89 2.19
N SER A 111 1.64 18.52 3.04
CA SER A 111 1.93 19.84 3.62
C SER A 111 2.44 19.71 5.06
N ALA A 112 2.70 18.49 5.53
CA ALA A 112 3.15 18.22 6.88
C ALA A 112 4.53 18.87 7.14
N THR A 113 4.69 19.39 8.34
CA THR A 113 5.95 20.00 8.81
C THR A 113 6.76 19.06 9.72
N ASP A 114 6.19 17.92 10.09
CA ASP A 114 6.80 16.91 10.94
C ASP A 114 6.57 15.48 10.41
N TYR A 115 7.37 14.54 10.90
CA TYR A 115 7.36 13.15 10.44
C TYR A 115 6.05 12.41 10.74
N ASP A 116 5.46 12.60 11.92
CA ASP A 116 4.25 11.89 12.34
C ASP A 116 3.04 12.31 11.48
N SER A 117 2.86 13.62 11.33
CA SER A 117 1.87 14.23 10.44
C SER A 117 2.07 13.80 9.00
N ASN A 118 3.32 13.73 8.53
CA ASN A 118 3.63 13.29 7.18
C ASN A 118 3.23 11.82 6.95
N CYS A 119 3.64 10.92 7.84
CA CYS A 119 3.33 9.49 7.70
C CYS A 119 1.82 9.23 7.89
N SER A 120 1.13 10.03 8.72
CA SER A 120 -0.33 10.01 8.84
C SER A 120 -1.05 10.48 7.56
N GLN A 121 -0.61 11.58 6.94
CA GLN A 121 -1.18 12.08 5.69
C GLN A 121 -0.97 11.08 4.54
N ILE A 122 0.22 10.50 4.43
CA ILE A 122 0.52 9.47 3.42
C ILE A 122 -0.38 8.25 3.64
N ALA A 123 -0.45 7.73 4.86
CA ALA A 123 -1.29 6.58 5.20
C ALA A 123 -2.76 6.82 4.81
N SER A 124 -3.29 7.98 5.18
CA SER A 124 -4.66 8.35 4.85
C SER A 124 -4.89 8.44 3.34
N LYS A 125 -3.98 9.08 2.59
CA LYS A 125 -4.10 9.19 1.13
C LYS A 125 -4.06 7.82 0.44
N VAL A 126 -3.12 6.96 0.81
CA VAL A 126 -2.97 5.63 0.20
C VAL A 126 -4.15 4.73 0.52
N CYS A 127 -4.50 4.59 1.80
CA CYS A 127 -5.56 3.68 2.21
C CYS A 127 -6.96 4.22 1.78
N ASN A 128 -7.20 5.55 1.72
CA ASN A 128 -8.42 6.09 1.09
C ASN A 128 -8.47 5.81 -0.41
N TRP A 129 -7.35 5.95 -1.11
CA TRP A 129 -7.29 5.60 -2.52
C TRP A 129 -7.57 4.11 -2.76
N LEU A 130 -7.03 3.20 -1.94
CA LEU A 130 -7.32 1.77 -2.00
C LEU A 130 -8.82 1.45 -1.82
N ARG A 131 -9.51 2.15 -0.92
CA ARG A 131 -10.97 1.98 -0.69
C ARG A 131 -11.84 2.36 -1.89
N THR A 132 -11.29 3.06 -2.89
CA THR A 132 -12.01 3.35 -4.14
C THR A 132 -12.08 2.15 -5.09
N GLY A 133 -11.34 1.08 -4.79
CA GLY A 133 -11.51 -0.20 -5.47
C GLY A 133 -12.88 -0.81 -5.18
N GLN A 134 -13.38 -1.61 -6.12
CA GLN A 134 -14.70 -2.22 -6.07
C GLN A 134 -14.60 -3.72 -6.31
N SER A 135 -15.57 -4.46 -5.78
CA SER A 135 -15.72 -5.89 -6.01
C SER A 135 -17.19 -6.20 -6.26
N MET A 136 -17.49 -6.95 -7.31
CA MET A 136 -18.84 -7.38 -7.65
C MET A 136 -18.98 -8.87 -7.41
N LEU A 137 -19.98 -9.29 -6.64
CA LEU A 137 -20.25 -10.71 -6.41
C LEU A 137 -20.54 -11.41 -7.75
N LEU A 138 -19.90 -12.55 -8.01
CA LEU A 138 -20.06 -13.28 -9.28
C LEU A 138 -21.40 -14.01 -9.41
N VAL A 139 -22.08 -14.22 -8.28
CA VAL A 139 -23.38 -14.88 -8.22
C VAL A 139 -24.47 -13.86 -7.86
N PRO A 140 -25.73 -14.08 -8.31
CA PRO A 140 -26.85 -13.24 -7.94
C PRO A 140 -26.91 -13.01 -6.42
N PRO A 141 -27.20 -11.78 -5.95
CA PRO A 141 -27.77 -10.67 -6.72
C PRO A 141 -26.77 -9.79 -7.49
N ASN A 142 -25.49 -10.17 -7.63
CA ASN A 142 -24.44 -9.38 -8.29
C ASN A 142 -24.20 -8.01 -7.62
N THR A 143 -24.18 -7.98 -6.29
CA THR A 143 -23.94 -6.76 -5.51
C THR A 143 -22.54 -6.22 -5.75
N ILE A 144 -22.44 -4.90 -5.95
CA ILE A 144 -21.17 -4.16 -5.99
C ILE A 144 -20.89 -3.63 -4.58
N GLU A 145 -19.71 -3.94 -4.06
CA GLU A 145 -19.25 -3.51 -2.74
C GLU A 145 -17.88 -2.82 -2.85
N PRO A 146 -17.62 -1.79 -2.04
CA PRO A 146 -16.29 -1.20 -1.95
C PRO A 146 -15.32 -2.15 -1.28
N TRP A 147 -14.04 -1.99 -1.57
CA TRP A 147 -12.98 -2.65 -0.83
C TRP A 147 -12.95 -2.12 0.61
N LEU A 148 -13.24 -2.99 1.57
CA LEU A 148 -13.33 -2.60 2.98
C LEU A 148 -12.15 -2.99 3.80
#